data_AF-A0A8B5WUB3-F1
#
_entry.id   AF-A0A8B5WUB3-F1
#
_cell.length_a   1.000
_cell.length_b   1.000
_cell.length_c   1.000
_cell.angle_alpha   90.00
_cell.angle_beta   90.00
_cell.angle_gamma   90.00
#
_symmetry.space_group_name_H-M   'P 1'
#
loop_
_entity.id
_entity.type
_entity.pdbx_description
1 polymer ?
#
loop_
_entity_poly.entity_id
_entity_poly.type
_entity_poly.pdbx_seq_one_letter_code
_entity_poly.pdbx_strand_id
1 'polypeptide(L)' 'PLGEASATVTASVGIALYRPEWPDTLDLAMTLLRQADAAMYAAKNTGKNAWRVAEQLGLD' A
#
# COMPACT_ATOMS: atom_id res chain seq x y z
N PRO A 1 -23.88 -5.09 -33.07
CA PRO A 1 -23.84 -5.44 -31.64
C PRO A 1 -22.40 -5.64 -31.17
N LEU A 2 -21.94 -4.85 -30.19
CA LEU A 2 -20.67 -5.11 -29.51
C LEU A 2 -20.91 -6.34 -28.61
N GLY A 3 -20.20 -7.44 -28.83
CA GLY A 3 -20.39 -8.69 -28.10
C GLY A 3 -19.98 -8.62 -26.62
N GLU A 4 -20.15 -9.72 -25.90
CA GLU A 4 -19.65 -9.86 -24.53
C GLU A 4 -18.12 -10.11 -24.50
N ALA A 5 -17.45 -9.56 -23.49
CA ALA A 5 -16.03 -9.77 -23.23
C ALA A 5 -15.78 -9.92 -21.72
N SER A 6 -14.79 -10.76 -21.36
CA SER A 6 -14.37 -10.99 -19.98
C SER A 6 -12.88 -10.67 -19.81
N ALA A 7 -12.49 -10.25 -18.61
CA ALA A 7 -11.10 -9.96 -18.25
C ALA A 7 -10.81 -10.32 -16.80
N THR A 8 -9.58 -10.75 -16.52
CA THR A 8 -9.08 -10.98 -15.16
C THR A 8 -8.36 -9.73 -14.64
N VAL A 9 -8.77 -9.27 -13.45
CA VAL A 9 -8.17 -8.10 -12.79
C VAL A 9 -7.31 -8.56 -11.62
N THR A 10 -6.17 -7.92 -11.43
CA THR A 10 -5.27 -8.13 -10.28
C THR A 10 -5.04 -6.82 -9.53
N ALA A 11 -4.42 -6.89 -8.35
CA ALA A 11 -4.16 -5.73 -7.51
C ALA A 11 -2.70 -5.65 -7.08
N SER A 12 -2.21 -4.44 -6.82
CA SER A 12 -0.94 -4.21 -6.11
C SER A 12 -1.26 -3.51 -4.80
N VAL A 13 -0.75 -4.03 -3.68
CA VAL A 13 -1.15 -3.60 -2.33
C VAL A 13 0.08 -3.15 -1.55
N GLY A 14 -0.03 -2.01 -0.85
CA GLY A 14 0.97 -1.55 0.09
C GLY A 14 0.38 -1.49 1.50
N ILE A 15 1.16 -1.94 2.48
CA ILE A 15 0.72 -2.12 3.87
C ILE A 15 1.65 -1.32 4.77
N ALA A 16 1.09 -0.46 5.62
CA ALA A 16 1.81 0.19 6.71
C ALA A 16 1.33 -0.39 8.06
N LEU A 17 2.23 -0.47 9.04
CA LEU A 17 1.94 -1.05 10.35
C LEU A 17 1.78 0.07 11.38
N TYR A 18 0.60 0.18 11.98
CA TYR A 18 0.36 1.02 13.15
C TYR A 18 0.59 0.20 14.42
N ARG A 19 1.11 0.86 15.47
CA ARG A 19 1.28 0.26 16.79
C ARG A 19 0.38 0.96 17.82
N PRO A 20 -0.32 0.22 18.69
CA PRO A 20 -1.22 0.81 19.69
C PRO A 20 -0.55 1.78 20.67
N GLU A 21 0.76 1.68 20.88
CA GLU A 21 1.53 2.62 21.70
C GLU A 21 1.81 3.97 21.01
N TRP A 22 1.49 4.11 19.72
CA TRP A 22 1.71 5.35 18.98
C TRP A 22 0.55 6.34 19.14
N PRO A 23 0.84 7.65 19.03
CA PRO A 23 -0.18 8.67 19.25
C PRO A 23 -1.19 8.71 18.11
N ASP A 24 -2.48 8.81 18.45
CA ASP A 24 -3.59 8.94 17.51
C ASP A 24 -3.66 10.35 16.90
N THR A 25 -2.66 10.69 16.11
CA THR A 25 -2.51 12.00 15.48
C THR A 25 -2.76 11.94 13.98
N LEU A 26 -3.26 13.04 13.43
CA LEU A 26 -3.42 13.18 11.98
C LEU A 26 -2.07 13.02 11.25
N ASP A 27 -0.99 13.53 11.83
CA ASP A 27 0.35 13.45 11.24
C ASP A 27 0.84 11.99 11.14
N LEU A 28 0.59 11.17 12.17
CA LEU A 28 0.89 9.74 12.12
C LEU A 28 0.04 9.04 11.06
N ALA A 29 -1.27 9.31 11.01
CA ALA A 29 -2.16 8.73 10.00
C ALA A 29 -1.70 9.08 8.57
N MET A 30 -1.31 10.34 8.33
CA MET A 30 -0.76 10.77 7.05
C MET A 30 0.58 10.11 6.73
N THR A 31 1.41 9.87 7.74
CA THR A 31 2.69 9.15 7.58
C THR A 31 2.48 7.69 7.18
N LEU A 32 1.58 6.98 7.89
CA LEU A 32 1.20 5.61 7.57
C LEU A 32 0.63 5.48 6.16
N LEU A 33 -0.22 6.43 5.75
CA LEU A 33 -0.78 6.45 4.40
C LEU A 33 0.31 6.61 3.33
N ARG A 34 1.27 7.53 3.53
CA ARG A 34 2.40 7.70 2.60
C ARG A 34 3.29 6.45 2.55
N GLN A 35 3.51 5.78 3.68
CA GLN A 35 4.26 4.54 3.74
C GLN A 35 3.56 3.41 2.96
N ALA A 36 2.25 3.25 3.16
CA ALA A 36 1.46 2.28 2.41
C ALA A 36 1.47 2.58 0.91
N ASP A 37 1.32 3.84 0.51
CA ASP A 37 1.38 4.26 -0.90
C ASP A 37 2.75 3.95 -1.53
N ALA A 38 3.85 4.26 -0.83
CA ALA A 38 5.20 3.93 -1.29
C ALA A 38 5.41 2.41 -1.46
N ALA A 39 4.95 1.60 -0.50
CA ALA A 39 5.02 0.14 -0.59
C ALA A 39 4.18 -0.41 -1.77
N MET A 40 2.99 0.16 -2.01
CA MET A 40 2.17 -0.17 -3.17
C MET A 40 2.88 0.19 -4.47
N TYR A 41 3.51 1.35 -4.56
CA TYR A 41 4.29 1.76 -5.74
C TYR A 41 5.45 0.80 -6.01
N ALA A 42 6.15 0.37 -4.96
CA ALA A 42 7.14 -0.69 -5.11
C ALA A 42 6.50 -1.95 -5.69
N ALA A 43 5.35 -2.42 -5.16
CA ALA A 43 4.61 -3.58 -5.71
C ALA A 43 4.27 -3.42 -7.20
N LYS A 44 3.84 -2.23 -7.63
CA LYS A 44 3.59 -1.94 -9.05
C LYS A 44 4.86 -2.06 -9.90
N ASN A 45 5.99 -1.57 -9.39
CA ASN A 45 7.26 -1.50 -10.12
C ASN A 45 7.99 -2.84 -10.24
N THR A 46 7.64 -3.84 -9.45
CA THR A 46 8.27 -5.19 -9.49
C THR A 46 7.40 -6.25 -10.15
N GLY A 47 6.52 -5.87 -11.06
CA GLY A 47 5.69 -6.83 -11.83
C GLY A 47 4.21 -6.85 -11.47
N LYS A 48 3.74 -6.00 -10.53
CA LYS A 48 2.32 -5.92 -10.09
C LYS A 48 1.84 -7.24 -9.47
N ASN A 49 0.52 -7.38 -9.26
CA ASN A 49 -0.12 -8.56 -8.66
C ASN A 49 0.56 -9.08 -7.38
N ALA A 50 0.97 -8.17 -6.50
CA ALA A 50 1.74 -8.47 -5.30
C ALA A 50 1.41 -7.48 -4.18
N TRP A 51 1.78 -7.85 -2.96
CA TRP A 51 1.71 -6.97 -1.79
C TRP A 51 3.12 -6.70 -1.24
N ARG A 52 3.29 -5.54 -0.59
CA ARG A 52 4.48 -5.21 0.19
C ARG A 52 4.11 -4.52 1.49
N VAL A 53 4.90 -4.80 2.52
CA VAL A 53 4.86 -4.05 3.78
C VAL A 53 5.92 -2.97 3.71
N ALA A 54 5.57 -1.76 4.10
CA ALA A 54 6.50 -0.64 4.19
C ALA A 54 7.59 -0.98 5.21
N GLU A 55 8.85 -0.73 4.84
CA GLU A 55 9.93 -0.75 5.82
C GLU A 55 9.67 0.37 6.84
N GLN A 56 9.77 0.03 8.12
CA GLN A 56 9.60 0.98 9.20
C GLN A 56 10.81 1.95 9.14
N LEU A 57 10.66 3.06 8.43
CA LEU A 57 11.62 4.17 8.51
C LEU A 57 11.69 4.57 9.98
N GLY A 58 12.86 4.34 10.59
CA GLY A 58 13.12 4.56 12.01
C GLY A 58 12.51 5.88 12.47
N LEU A 59 11.52 5.79 13.35
CA LEU A 59 11.10 6.89 14.21
C LEU A 59 12.11 6.91 15.37
N ASP A 60 13.35 7.29 15.08
CA ASP A 60 14.36 7.61 16.09
C ASP A 60 14.19 9.07 16.53
#